data_AF-A0A7J9SQA5-F1
#
_entry.id   AF-A0A7J9SQA5-F1
#
_cell.length_a   1.000
_cell.length_b   1.000
_cell.length_c   1.000
_cell.angle_alpha   90.00
_cell.angle_beta   90.00
_cell.angle_gamma   90.00
#
_symmetry.space_group_name_H-M   'P 1'
#
loop_
_entity.id
_entity.type
_entity.pdbx_description
1 polymer ?
#
loop_
_entity_poly.entity_id
_entity_poly.type
_entity_poly.pdbx_seq_one_letter_code
_entity_poly.pdbx_strand_id
1 'polypeptide(L)'
;MKRKTIAGIVIIVMLVLSVIAGFNIIQISSHPPNLAPVSVPDDHGSVTPLFTIYNEDPNNSHEVAIEIFNSNNESIFKEFYKLNQNEWIEHPKPPVLWSSHSRLYTFKVVLDNETTDILRTKIDPWTTPTIFLYHTSTDYSTSGEIIPLEILVATV
;
A
#
# COMPACT_ATOMS: atom_id res chain seq x y z
N MET A 1 35.00 -35.78 33.46
CA MET A 1 34.17 -36.64 32.58
C MET A 1 32.70 -36.44 32.93
N LYS A 2 31.95 -35.69 32.10
CA LYS A 2 30.52 -35.84 31.75
C LYS A 2 30.05 -34.54 31.08
N ARG A 3 30.13 -34.53 29.76
CA ARG A 3 29.34 -33.64 28.90
C ARG A 3 27.88 -34.09 28.98
N LYS A 4 26.95 -33.13 28.97
CA LYS A 4 25.64 -33.16 28.27
C LYS A 4 24.77 -32.03 28.82
N THR A 5 24.43 -31.08 27.96
CA THR A 5 23.06 -30.59 27.66
C THR A 5 23.18 -29.24 26.94
N ILE A 6 23.48 -29.28 25.64
CA ILE A 6 23.35 -28.13 24.71
C ILE A 6 22.30 -28.44 23.62
N ALA A 7 21.78 -29.66 23.58
CA ALA A 7 20.86 -30.10 22.53
C ALA A 7 19.44 -29.50 22.61
N GLY A 8 19.01 -28.98 23.77
CA GLY A 8 17.63 -28.50 23.96
C GLY A 8 17.34 -27.11 23.37
N ILE A 9 18.31 -26.20 23.36
CA ILE A 9 18.10 -24.82 22.91
C ILE A 9 18.21 -24.71 21.38
N VAL A 10 19.05 -25.52 20.75
CA VAL A 10 19.23 -25.52 19.28
C VAL A 10 17.98 -26.01 18.56
N ILE A 11 17.21 -26.94 19.15
CA ILE A 11 16.00 -27.49 18.53
C ILE A 11 14.87 -26.45 18.47
N ILE A 12 14.73 -25.59 19.49
CA ILE A 12 13.69 -24.55 19.50
C ILE A 12 14.01 -23.46 18.46
N VAL A 13 15.28 -23.08 18.32
CA VAL A 13 15.68 -22.09 17.29
C VAL A 13 15.49 -22.66 15.87
N MET A 14 15.74 -23.95 15.65
CA MET A 14 15.50 -24.57 14.34
C MET A 14 14.03 -24.77 13.98
N LEU A 15 13.13 -24.94 14.97
CA LEU A 15 11.69 -25.06 14.72
C LEU A 15 11.04 -23.72 14.34
N VAL A 16 11.53 -22.59 14.84
CA VAL A 16 11.03 -21.26 14.44
C VAL A 16 11.49 -20.89 13.01
N LEU A 17 12.65 -21.39 12.57
CA LEU A 17 13.15 -21.18 11.21
C LEU A 17 12.44 -22.03 10.13
N SER A 18 11.70 -23.08 10.51
CA SER A 18 11.04 -23.98 9.55
C SER A 18 9.62 -23.56 9.13
N VAL A 19 9.06 -22.47 9.68
CA VAL A 19 7.77 -21.92 9.22
C VAL A 19 7.94 -20.93 8.05
N ILE A 20 9.17 -20.58 7.69
CA ILE A 20 9.45 -19.61 6.60
C ILE A 20 9.55 -20.30 5.22
N ALA A 21 9.63 -21.62 5.17
CA ALA A 21 9.67 -22.38 3.92
C ALA A 21 8.28 -22.92 3.54
N GLY A 22 7.35 -22.03 3.17
CA GLY A 22 5.98 -22.45 2.86
C GLY A 22 5.09 -21.50 2.07
N PHE A 23 5.55 -20.30 1.72
CA PHE A 23 4.83 -19.44 0.78
C PHE A 23 5.67 -19.29 -0.50
N ASN A 24 5.38 -20.17 -1.46
CA ASN A 24 5.63 -19.86 -2.87
C ASN A 24 4.75 -18.66 -3.23
N ILE A 25 5.27 -17.44 -3.08
CA ILE A 25 4.69 -16.30 -3.77
C ILE A 25 5.20 -16.41 -5.20
N ILE A 26 4.33 -16.87 -6.09
CA ILE A 26 4.51 -16.76 -7.52
C ILE A 26 4.63 -15.27 -7.82
N GLN A 27 5.83 -14.79 -8.11
CA GLN A 27 6.03 -13.48 -8.73
C GLN A 27 5.49 -13.58 -10.16
N ILE A 28 4.19 -13.30 -10.33
CA ILE A 28 3.60 -13.11 -11.66
C ILE A 28 3.93 -11.68 -12.05
N SER A 29 5.04 -11.50 -12.77
CA SER A 29 5.25 -10.28 -13.56
C SER A 29 4.22 -10.31 -14.70
N SER A 30 3.04 -9.75 -14.46
CA SER A 30 2.09 -9.47 -15.53
C SER A 30 2.42 -8.11 -16.12
N HIS A 31 3.41 -8.06 -17.01
CA HIS A 31 3.51 -6.97 -17.98
C HIS A 31 2.31 -7.12 -18.94
N PRO A 32 1.32 -6.20 -18.96
CA PRO A 32 0.26 -6.29 -19.95
C PRO A 32 0.85 -5.96 -21.33
N PRO A 33 0.52 -6.72 -22.38
CA PRO A 33 0.87 -6.30 -23.73
C PRO A 33 0.16 -4.98 -24.04
N ASN A 34 0.92 -4.04 -24.60
CA ASN A 34 0.41 -2.76 -25.10
C ASN A 34 -0.74 -3.00 -26.09
N LEU A 35 -1.98 -2.82 -25.63
CA LEU A 35 -3.19 -2.86 -26.44
C LEU A 35 -3.81 -1.47 -26.42
N ALA A 36 -4.03 -0.92 -27.61
CA ALA A 36 -4.72 0.35 -27.83
C ALA A 36 -6.08 0.38 -27.11
N PRO A 37 -6.59 1.57 -26.71
CA PRO A 37 -7.77 1.67 -25.87
C PRO A 37 -9.01 1.19 -26.63
N VAL A 38 -9.54 0.04 -26.18
CA VAL A 38 -10.87 -0.43 -26.54
C VAL A 38 -11.87 0.32 -25.65
N SER A 39 -12.82 1.01 -26.25
CA SER A 39 -13.95 1.65 -25.56
C SER A 39 -14.86 0.58 -24.95
N VAL A 40 -14.78 0.41 -23.63
CA VAL A 40 -15.64 -0.49 -22.83
C VAL A 40 -16.82 0.32 -22.28
N PRO A 41 -18.06 -0.18 -22.34
CA PRO A 41 -19.25 0.50 -21.83
C PRO A 41 -19.32 0.47 -20.30
N ASP A 42 -19.96 1.50 -19.74
CA ASP A 42 -20.22 1.81 -18.33
C ASP A 42 -20.69 0.59 -17.50
N ASP A 43 -19.77 -0.05 -16.78
CA ASP A 43 -20.00 -1.05 -15.74
C ASP A 43 -19.65 -0.38 -14.42
N HIS A 44 -20.54 -0.36 -13.43
CA HIS A 44 -20.19 0.09 -12.08
C HIS A 44 -19.28 -0.99 -11.46
N GLY A 45 -18.03 -0.99 -11.94
CA GLY A 45 -17.11 -2.12 -11.97
C GLY A 45 -16.67 -2.60 -10.60
N SER A 46 -15.90 -3.69 -10.62
CA SER A 46 -15.35 -4.36 -9.45
C SER A 46 -14.91 -3.40 -8.33
N VAL A 47 -15.14 -3.81 -7.08
CA VAL A 47 -14.64 -3.12 -5.89
C VAL A 47 -13.16 -2.78 -6.08
N THR A 48 -12.81 -1.51 -5.93
CA THR A 48 -11.43 -1.03 -6.07
C THR A 48 -10.66 -1.24 -4.77
N PRO A 49 -9.32 -1.13 -4.78
CA PRO A 49 -8.50 -1.24 -3.57
C PRO A 49 -8.89 -0.24 -2.46
N LEU A 50 -8.46 -0.48 -1.23
CA LEU A 50 -8.62 0.49 -0.14
C LEU A 50 -7.76 1.73 -0.38
N PHE A 51 -6.53 1.50 -0.86
CA PHE A 51 -5.57 2.50 -1.29
C PHE A 51 -4.55 1.84 -2.22
N THR A 52 -3.83 2.67 -2.98
CA THR A 52 -2.65 2.29 -3.73
C THR A 52 -1.45 3.11 -3.27
N ILE A 53 -0.25 2.55 -3.39
CA ILE A 53 1.02 3.26 -3.16
C ILE A 53 1.85 3.12 -4.43
N TYR A 54 2.45 4.21 -4.90
CA TYR A 54 3.36 4.19 -6.04
C TYR A 54 4.64 4.95 -5.71
N ASN A 55 5.77 4.27 -5.85
CA ASN A 55 7.09 4.88 -5.71
C ASN A 55 7.62 5.35 -7.06
N GLU A 56 7.69 6.66 -7.27
CA GLU A 56 8.26 7.26 -8.49
C GLU A 56 9.73 7.66 -8.35
N ASP A 57 10.36 7.43 -7.19
CA ASP A 57 11.81 7.63 -7.08
C ASP A 57 12.53 6.59 -7.95
N PRO A 58 13.26 7.00 -9.01
CA PRO A 58 13.93 6.07 -9.90
C PRO A 58 15.19 5.46 -9.28
N ASN A 59 15.67 6.02 -8.17
CA ASN A 59 16.97 5.70 -7.58
C ASN A 59 16.86 5.03 -6.21
N ASN A 60 15.79 5.26 -5.45
CA ASN A 60 15.71 4.81 -4.06
C ASN A 60 14.50 3.94 -3.76
N SER A 61 14.65 3.12 -2.70
CA SER A 61 13.54 2.45 -2.05
C SER A 61 13.09 3.27 -0.84
N HIS A 62 11.79 3.27 -0.56
CA HIS A 62 11.22 4.04 0.55
C HIS A 62 10.41 3.18 1.51
N GLU A 63 10.40 3.59 2.77
CA GLU A 63 9.57 3.02 3.82
C GLU A 63 8.34 3.91 4.05
N VAL A 64 7.15 3.31 4.02
CA VAL A 64 5.88 4.02 4.17
C VAL A 64 5.08 3.39 5.30
N ALA A 65 4.73 4.18 6.31
CA ALA A 65 3.78 3.79 7.34
C ALA A 65 2.41 4.41 7.04
N ILE A 66 1.38 3.58 6.98
CA ILE A 66 -0.01 4.01 6.77
C ILE A 66 -0.81 3.69 8.02
N GLU A 67 -1.49 4.69 8.56
CA GLU A 67 -2.46 4.54 9.63
C GLU A 67 -3.80 5.13 9.21
N ILE A 68 -4.88 4.34 9.32
CA ILE A 68 -6.23 4.77 8.92
C ILE A 68 -7.11 4.84 10.15
N PHE A 69 -7.77 5.99 10.30
CA PHE A 69 -8.70 6.28 11.39
C PHE A 69 -10.12 6.33 10.86
N ASN A 70 -11.05 5.76 11.63
CA ASN A 70 -12.48 5.88 11.36
C ASN A 70 -13.01 7.29 11.74
N SER A 71 -14.31 7.52 11.57
CA SER A 71 -14.94 8.81 11.88
C SER A 71 -14.84 9.24 13.35
N ASN A 72 -14.64 8.28 14.26
CA ASN A 72 -14.47 8.51 15.70
C ASN A 72 -13.00 8.76 16.08
N ASN A 73 -12.11 8.88 15.10
CA ASN A 73 -10.67 9.03 15.28
C ASN A 73 -10.01 7.81 15.96
N GLU A 74 -10.62 6.62 15.82
CA GLU A 74 -10.04 5.36 16.28
C GLU A 74 -9.19 4.77 15.16
N SER A 75 -7.96 4.35 15.49
CA SER A 75 -7.07 3.66 14.56
C SER A 75 -7.62 2.26 14.27
N ILE A 76 -7.93 1.98 13.02
CA ILE A 76 -8.53 0.72 12.58
C ILE A 76 -7.61 -0.09 11.65
N PHE A 77 -6.52 0.52 11.19
CA PHE A 77 -5.54 -0.08 10.30
C PHE A 77 -4.20 0.60 10.52
N LYS A 78 -3.14 -0.20 10.58
CA LYS A 78 -1.76 0.29 10.67
C LYS A 78 -0.81 -0.72 10.04
N GLU A 79 -0.17 -0.36 8.94
CA GLU A 79 0.80 -1.21 8.26
C GLU A 79 2.02 -0.41 7.78
N PHE A 80 3.10 -1.14 7.52
CA PHE A 80 4.37 -0.61 7.02
C PHE A 80 4.71 -1.31 5.71
N TYR A 81 5.09 -0.53 4.71
CA TYR A 81 5.48 -1.01 3.39
C TYR A 81 6.90 -0.55 3.10
N LYS A 82 7.62 -1.38 2.34
CA LYS A 82 8.87 -1.01 1.71
C LYS A 82 8.70 -1.19 0.20
N LEU A 83 8.82 -0.10 -0.54
CA LEU A 83 8.68 -0.10 -2.00
C LEU A 83 10.05 0.13 -2.63
N ASN A 84 10.41 -0.73 -3.58
CA ASN A 84 11.58 -0.53 -4.43
C ASN A 84 11.27 0.52 -5.52
N GLN A 85 12.29 0.83 -6.34
CA GLN A 85 12.19 1.77 -7.45
C GLN A 85 11.05 1.40 -8.40
N ASN A 86 10.16 2.34 -8.72
CA ASN A 86 9.02 2.16 -9.63
C ASN A 86 8.04 1.04 -9.22
N GLU A 87 8.08 0.59 -7.96
CA GLU A 87 7.16 -0.40 -7.43
C GLU A 87 5.84 0.26 -7.04
N TRP A 88 4.75 -0.49 -7.19
CA TRP A 88 3.44 -0.12 -6.66
C TRP A 88 2.83 -1.27 -5.88
N ILE A 89 1.97 -0.93 -4.92
CA ILE A 89 1.22 -1.87 -4.10
C ILE A 89 -0.24 -1.43 -4.07
N GLU A 90 -1.13 -2.42 -4.16
CA GLU A 90 -2.56 -2.27 -3.87
C GLU A 90 -2.89 -2.97 -2.56
N HIS A 91 -3.57 -2.26 -1.65
CA HIS A 91 -4.10 -2.90 -0.46
C HIS A 91 -5.60 -3.21 -0.66
N PRO A 92 -6.04 -4.46 -0.47
CA PRO A 92 -7.42 -4.86 -0.75
C PRO A 92 -8.42 -4.12 0.15
N LYS A 93 -9.61 -3.83 -0.39
CA LYS A 93 -10.69 -3.20 0.36
C LYS A 93 -11.38 -4.22 1.27
N PRO A 94 -11.56 -3.94 2.57
CA PRO A 94 -12.21 -4.87 3.48
C PRO A 94 -13.71 -5.01 3.13
N PRO A 95 -14.32 -6.20 3.31
CA PRO A 95 -15.72 -6.46 2.94
C PRO A 95 -16.76 -5.49 3.52
N VAL A 96 -16.49 -4.91 4.70
CA VAL A 96 -17.35 -3.90 5.34
C VAL A 96 -17.51 -2.61 4.51
N LEU A 97 -16.60 -2.37 3.55
CA LEU A 97 -16.61 -1.23 2.63
C LEU A 97 -17.08 -1.58 1.22
N TRP A 98 -17.62 -2.79 1.00
CA TRP A 98 -18.17 -3.19 -0.29
C TRP A 98 -19.63 -2.75 -0.48
N SER A 99 -20.26 -2.19 0.56
CA SER A 99 -21.58 -1.58 0.43
C SER A 99 -21.49 -0.21 -0.24
N SER A 100 -22.50 0.18 -1.02
CA SER A 100 -22.59 1.49 -1.68
C SER A 100 -22.62 2.71 -0.73
N HIS A 101 -22.62 2.50 0.58
CA HIS A 101 -22.54 3.58 1.56
C HIS A 101 -21.10 4.03 1.77
N SER A 102 -20.83 5.29 1.44
CA SER A 102 -19.55 5.91 1.75
C SER A 102 -19.38 6.15 3.26
N ARG A 103 -18.14 6.00 3.76
CA ARG A 103 -17.78 6.27 5.15
C ARG A 103 -16.56 7.19 5.22
N LEU A 104 -16.55 8.09 6.20
CA LEU A 104 -15.47 9.05 6.37
C LEU A 104 -14.27 8.40 7.08
N TYR A 105 -13.10 8.51 6.47
CA TYR A 105 -11.83 8.04 7.00
C TYR A 105 -10.78 9.15 6.99
N THR A 106 -9.76 8.98 7.84
CA THR A 106 -8.55 9.79 7.82
C THR A 106 -7.36 8.87 7.59
N PHE A 107 -6.64 9.08 6.50
CA PHE A 107 -5.38 8.44 6.18
C PHE A 107 -4.26 9.32 6.72
N LYS A 108 -3.39 8.76 7.54
CA LYS A 108 -2.13 9.37 7.94
C LYS A 108 -1.02 8.54 7.32
N VAL A 109 -0.23 9.15 6.46
CA VAL A 109 0.88 8.51 5.77
C VAL A 109 2.17 9.16 6.23
N VAL A 110 3.14 8.32 6.60
CA VAL A 110 4.48 8.77 6.99
C VAL A 110 5.50 8.10 6.07
N LEU A 111 6.29 8.90 5.39
CA LEU A 111 7.36 8.49 4.49
C LEU A 111 8.72 8.65 5.19
N ASP A 112 9.51 7.57 5.19
CA ASP A 112 10.86 7.49 5.75
C ASP A 112 11.00 8.03 7.18
N ASN A 113 9.93 7.92 7.98
CA ASN A 113 9.81 8.48 9.34
C ASN A 113 9.98 10.01 9.44
N GLU A 114 9.93 10.74 8.32
CA GLU A 114 10.22 12.17 8.27
C GLU A 114 9.05 12.98 7.71
N THR A 115 8.57 12.61 6.52
CA THR A 115 7.53 13.37 5.81
C THR A 115 6.16 12.79 6.15
N THR A 116 5.19 13.64 6.44
CA THR A 116 3.82 13.20 6.78
C THR A 116 2.80 13.93 5.91
N ASP A 117 1.84 13.18 5.38
CA ASP A 117 0.65 13.71 4.73
C ASP A 117 -0.63 13.09 5.35
N ILE A 118 -1.71 13.87 5.34
CA ILE A 118 -2.98 13.50 5.95
C ILE A 118 -4.13 13.79 5.00
N LEU A 119 -4.85 12.75 4.62
CA LEU A 119 -6.06 12.85 3.81
C LEU A 119 -7.28 12.46 4.61
N ARG A 120 -8.26 13.35 4.72
CA ARG A 120 -9.60 13.03 5.23
C ARG A 120 -10.59 12.95 4.08
N THR A 121 -11.09 11.76 3.78
CA THR A 121 -11.97 11.53 2.62
C THR A 121 -13.06 10.49 2.90
N LYS A 122 -14.11 10.51 2.09
CA LYS A 122 -15.14 9.47 2.09
C LYS A 122 -14.69 8.31 1.21
N ILE A 123 -14.77 7.10 1.74
CA ILE A 123 -14.46 5.86 1.02
C ILE A 123 -15.74 5.07 0.81
N ASP A 124 -16.02 4.76 -0.45
CA ASP A 124 -17.06 3.82 -0.89
C ASP A 124 -16.39 2.64 -1.63
N PRO A 125 -17.15 1.72 -2.26
CA PRO A 125 -16.57 0.57 -2.96
C PRO A 125 -15.66 0.93 -4.14
N TRP A 126 -15.75 2.15 -4.68
CA TRP A 126 -15.07 2.55 -5.92
C TRP A 126 -14.01 3.63 -5.70
N THR A 127 -14.04 4.33 -4.58
CA THR A 127 -13.05 5.35 -4.21
C THR A 127 -11.74 4.71 -3.74
N THR A 128 -10.63 5.06 -4.39
CA THR A 128 -9.27 4.62 -4.02
C THR A 128 -8.34 5.83 -3.92
N PRO A 129 -7.89 6.19 -2.71
CA PRO A 129 -6.77 7.12 -2.55
C PRO A 129 -5.48 6.51 -3.10
N THR A 130 -4.76 7.28 -3.89
CA THR A 130 -3.43 6.95 -4.41
C THR A 130 -2.39 7.74 -3.63
N ILE A 131 -1.41 7.03 -3.08
CA ILE A 131 -0.28 7.59 -2.33
C ILE A 131 0.93 7.59 -3.26
N PHE A 132 1.37 8.77 -3.67
CA PHE A 132 2.55 8.95 -4.50
C PHE A 132 3.77 9.27 -3.64
N LEU A 133 4.89 8.59 -3.92
CA LEU A 133 6.20 8.90 -3.33
C LEU A 133 7.07 9.51 -4.43
N TYR A 134 7.64 10.69 -4.16
CA TYR A 134 8.54 11.40 -5.08
C TYR A 134 7.98 11.60 -6.50
N HIS A 135 6.68 11.88 -6.63
CA HIS A 135 6.04 12.17 -7.93
C HIS A 135 6.39 13.58 -8.42
N THR A 136 6.36 13.75 -9.74
CA THR A 136 6.53 15.05 -10.38
C THR A 136 5.20 15.77 -10.51
N SER A 137 5.04 16.93 -9.87
CA SER A 137 3.84 17.74 -9.95
C SER A 137 3.41 17.98 -11.41
N THR A 138 2.13 17.76 -11.66
CA THR A 138 1.47 18.05 -12.94
C THR A 138 0.69 19.37 -12.91
N ASP A 139 0.64 20.04 -11.75
CA ASP A 139 -0.01 21.34 -11.61
C ASP A 139 0.72 22.39 -12.44
N TYR A 140 -0.04 23.16 -13.21
CA TYR A 140 0.54 24.19 -14.11
C TYR A 140 1.48 25.17 -13.40
N SER A 141 1.26 25.47 -12.12
CA SER A 141 2.07 26.42 -11.35
C SER A 141 3.33 25.82 -10.73
N THR A 142 3.38 24.50 -10.55
CA THR A 142 4.50 23.77 -9.93
C THR A 142 5.03 22.65 -10.82
N SER A 143 4.69 22.67 -12.11
CA SER A 143 5.02 21.59 -13.04
C SER A 143 6.53 21.30 -13.06
N GLY A 144 6.89 20.03 -12.86
CA GLY A 144 8.29 19.60 -12.77
C GLY A 144 8.88 19.61 -11.36
N GLU A 145 8.15 20.12 -10.35
CA GLU A 145 8.55 20.02 -8.95
C GLU A 145 8.39 18.59 -8.44
N ILE A 146 9.38 18.08 -7.71
CA ILE A 146 9.32 16.77 -7.06
C ILE A 146 8.62 16.92 -5.72
N ILE A 147 7.50 16.22 -5.55
CA ILE A 147 6.73 16.16 -4.31
C ILE A 147 7.08 14.84 -3.60
N PRO A 148 7.73 14.88 -2.42
CA PRO A 148 8.17 13.66 -1.75
C PRO A 148 7.02 12.73 -1.36
N LEU A 149 5.89 13.28 -0.94
CA LEU A 149 4.71 12.53 -0.53
C LEU A 149 3.44 13.31 -0.89
N GLU A 150 2.50 12.66 -1.56
CA GLU A 150 1.19 13.23 -1.88
C GLU A 150 0.10 12.14 -1.85
N ILE A 151 -1.07 12.47 -1.32
CA ILE A 151 -2.25 11.60 -1.37
C ILE A 151 -3.32 12.23 -2.26
N LEU A 152 -3.62 11.58 -3.40
CA LEU A 152 -4.66 12.00 -4.33
C LEU A 152 -5.88 11.08 -4.26
N VAL A 153 -7.06 11.63 -4.53
CA VAL A 153 -8.30 10.85 -4.66
C VAL A 153 -8.88 11.10 -6.04
N ALA A 154 -8.84 10.07 -6.89
CA ALA A 154 -9.62 10.08 -8.11
C ALA A 154 -11.04 9.60 -7.78
N THR A 155 -12.04 10.41 -8.08
CA THR A 155 -13.43 9.94 -8.18
C THR A 155 -13.61 9.38 -9.58
N VAL A 156 -13.90 8.07 -9.68
CA VAL A 156 -14.28 7.42 -10.94
C VAL A 156 -15.70 7.84 -11.32
#